data_AF-A0A7R6PGR1-F1
#
_entry.id   AF-A0A7R6PGR1-F1
#
_cell.length_a   1.000
_cell.length_b   1.000
_cell.length_c   1.000
_cell.angle_alpha   90.00
_cell.angle_beta   90.00
_cell.angle_gamma   90.00
#
_symmetry.space_group_name_H-M   'P 1'
#
loop_
_entity.id
_entity.type
_entity.pdbx_description
1 polymer ?
#
loop_
_entity_poly.entity_id
_entity_poly.type
_entity_poly.pdbx_seq_one_letter_code
_entity_poly.pdbx_strand_id
1 'polypeptide(L)'
;MNYAKVSTNNKIIYTHGSSNNIEKHLNALKNEFSGQSELCYTHAKIIVLIRRDFEIKKYFALFENLWHTEAKFLLKSLNTRWLISAADTFADYSDNDALKGLSIACSCLLNTVKIQESERFITNAQNYKDDKEKIIRLDNEERVALFDGTSVFKVGTDDTLRNMRWRIDKMAKINIAGQMLLEVFVRLQKFDTIYKRLKNRHTREKTGWW
;
A
#
# COMPACT_ATOMS: atom_id res chain seq x y z
N MET A 1 -4.96 -18.26 -13.74
CA MET A 1 -4.65 -17.96 -15.15
C MET A 1 -3.18 -17.64 -15.28
N ASN A 2 -2.53 -18.10 -16.36
CA ASN A 2 -1.16 -17.74 -16.72
C ASN A 2 -1.23 -16.67 -17.81
N TYR A 3 -0.80 -15.45 -17.51
CA TYR A 3 -0.73 -14.36 -18.48
C TYR A 3 0.63 -14.34 -19.17
N ALA A 4 0.66 -13.84 -20.41
CA ALA A 4 1.90 -13.52 -21.09
C ALA A 4 2.77 -12.57 -20.25
N LYS A 5 4.09 -12.60 -20.48
CA LYS A 5 5.05 -11.71 -19.83
C LYS A 5 5.49 -10.62 -20.79
N VAL A 6 5.73 -9.42 -20.26
CA VAL A 6 6.35 -8.32 -21.02
C VAL A 6 7.77 -8.72 -21.39
N SER A 7 8.17 -8.45 -22.64
CA SER A 7 9.50 -8.71 -23.18
C SER A 7 10.61 -8.23 -22.24
N THR A 8 11.61 -9.08 -22.00
CA THR A 8 12.68 -8.82 -21.04
C THR A 8 13.77 -7.91 -21.61
N ASN A 9 13.90 -6.72 -21.03
CA ASN A 9 15.16 -5.98 -21.01
C ASN A 9 15.86 -6.28 -19.67
N ASN A 10 17.16 -6.58 -19.67
CA ASN A 10 17.93 -7.24 -18.61
C ASN A 10 17.84 -6.67 -17.16
N LYS A 11 17.16 -5.54 -16.91
CA LYS A 11 16.89 -4.97 -15.57
C LYS A 11 15.54 -4.24 -15.53
N ILE A 12 14.82 -4.36 -14.42
CA ILE A 12 13.62 -3.53 -14.11
C ILE A 12 14.09 -2.11 -13.78
N ILE A 13 13.55 -1.12 -14.48
CA ILE A 13 13.84 0.31 -14.26
C ILE A 13 12.54 1.01 -13.85
N TYR A 14 12.50 1.57 -12.64
CA TYR A 14 11.34 2.32 -12.16
C TYR A 14 11.26 3.70 -12.81
N THR A 15 10.04 4.10 -13.20
CA THR A 15 9.78 5.44 -13.71
C THR A 15 9.77 6.48 -12.57
N HIS A 16 10.55 7.55 -12.73
CA HIS A 16 10.56 8.71 -11.82
C HIS A 16 10.01 9.94 -12.56
N GLY A 17 8.84 10.44 -12.13
CA GLY A 17 8.15 11.53 -12.82
C GLY A 17 7.48 11.10 -14.13
N SER A 18 6.90 12.06 -14.86
CA SER A 18 6.15 11.78 -16.09
C SER A 18 6.73 12.58 -17.26
N SER A 19 7.16 11.91 -18.34
CA SER A 19 7.53 12.58 -19.59
C SER A 19 6.29 13.23 -20.22
N ASN A 20 6.38 14.47 -20.71
CA ASN A 20 5.26 15.16 -21.38
C ASN A 20 4.80 14.45 -22.67
N ASN A 21 5.64 13.60 -23.26
CA ASN A 21 5.27 12.79 -24.41
C ASN A 21 4.73 11.41 -23.94
N ILE A 22 3.49 11.11 -24.32
CA ILE A 22 2.79 9.89 -23.90
C ILE A 22 3.46 8.60 -24.39
N GLU A 23 3.98 8.61 -25.61
CA GLU A 23 4.67 7.46 -26.21
C GLU A 23 5.99 7.17 -25.47
N LYS A 24 6.75 8.23 -25.15
CA LYS A 24 7.96 8.10 -24.32
C LYS A 24 7.64 7.56 -22.93
N HIS A 25 6.55 8.00 -22.31
CA HIS A 25 6.10 7.47 -21.01
C HIS A 25 5.73 5.98 -21.14
N LEU A 26 4.93 5.60 -22.14
CA LEU A 26 4.53 4.20 -22.33
C LEU A 26 5.71 3.27 -22.62
N ASN A 27 6.73 3.75 -23.36
CA ASN A 27 7.95 2.98 -23.58
C ASN A 27 8.78 2.81 -22.30
N ALA A 28 8.91 3.86 -21.48
CA ALA A 28 9.54 3.76 -20.17
C ALA A 28 8.76 2.82 -19.23
N LEU A 29 7.43 2.86 -19.31
CA LEU A 29 6.54 1.98 -18.55
C LEU A 29 6.76 0.51 -18.89
N LYS A 30 6.95 0.16 -20.17
CA LYS A 30 7.27 -1.23 -20.56
C LYS A 30 8.54 -1.75 -19.87
N ASN A 31 9.58 -0.92 -19.74
CA ASN A 31 10.81 -1.30 -19.06
C ASN A 31 10.59 -1.59 -17.56
N GLU A 32 9.68 -0.86 -16.92
CA GLU A 32 9.31 -1.11 -15.52
C GLU A 32 8.63 -2.48 -15.33
N PHE A 33 7.85 -2.92 -16.32
CA PHE A 33 7.15 -4.21 -16.29
C PHE A 33 7.91 -5.34 -16.97
N SER A 34 9.17 -5.13 -17.38
CA SER A 34 10.04 -6.16 -17.97
C SER A 34 10.02 -7.46 -17.16
N GLY A 35 9.66 -8.59 -17.80
CA GLY A 35 9.56 -9.91 -17.17
C GLY A 35 8.35 -10.12 -16.25
N GLN A 36 7.53 -9.08 -16.02
CA GLN A 36 6.27 -9.16 -15.29
C GLN A 36 5.10 -9.50 -16.24
N SER A 37 3.93 -9.77 -15.67
CA SER A 37 2.72 -10.07 -16.45
C SER A 37 2.27 -8.89 -17.31
N GLU A 38 1.89 -9.17 -18.56
CA GLU A 38 1.25 -8.19 -19.44
C GLU A 38 -0.03 -7.60 -18.84
N LEU A 39 -0.74 -8.34 -17.99
CA LEU A 39 -1.92 -7.83 -17.29
C LEU A 39 -1.55 -6.67 -16.35
N CYS A 40 -0.42 -6.77 -15.65
CA CYS A 40 0.07 -5.70 -14.76
C CYS A 40 0.51 -4.46 -15.56
N TYR A 41 1.13 -4.68 -16.73
CA TYR A 41 1.46 -3.59 -17.66
C TYR A 41 0.21 -2.92 -18.22
N THR A 42 -0.79 -3.70 -18.66
CA THR A 42 -2.07 -3.18 -19.15
C THR A 42 -2.78 -2.35 -18.08
N HIS A 43 -2.83 -2.84 -16.85
CA HIS A 43 -3.34 -2.09 -15.70
C HIS A 43 -2.64 -0.73 -15.55
N ALA A 44 -1.31 -0.72 -15.52
CA ALA A 44 -0.53 0.51 -15.40
C ALA A 44 -0.72 1.47 -16.58
N LYS A 45 -0.81 0.94 -17.80
CA LYS A 45 -1.08 1.73 -19.01
C LYS A 45 -2.44 2.43 -18.93
N ILE A 46 -3.48 1.73 -18.48
CA ILE A 46 -4.82 2.32 -18.30
C ILE A 46 -4.77 3.49 -17.31
N ILE A 47 -4.11 3.32 -16.16
CA ILE A 47 -3.94 4.41 -15.17
C ILE A 47 -3.19 5.60 -15.79
N VAL A 48 -2.13 5.37 -16.56
CA VAL A 48 -1.38 6.45 -17.22
C VAL A 48 -2.26 7.22 -18.20
N LEU A 49 -3.13 6.54 -18.96
CA LEU A 49 -4.06 7.18 -19.89
C LEU A 49 -5.10 8.04 -19.14
N ILE A 50 -5.67 7.51 -18.05
CA ILE A 50 -6.62 8.23 -17.19
C ILE A 50 -5.97 9.50 -16.62
N ARG A 51 -4.76 9.41 -16.05
CA ARG A 51 -4.03 10.54 -15.47
C ARG A 51 -3.55 11.58 -16.50
N ARG A 52 -3.71 11.30 -17.79
CA ARG A 52 -3.45 12.20 -18.91
C ARG A 52 -4.75 12.78 -19.49
N ASP A 53 -5.85 12.60 -18.78
CA ASP A 53 -7.20 13.01 -19.18
C ASP A 53 -7.65 12.46 -20.55
N PHE A 54 -7.06 11.32 -20.96
CA PHE A 54 -7.34 10.72 -22.26
C PHE A 54 -8.53 9.77 -22.18
N GLU A 55 -9.63 10.11 -22.87
CA GLU A 55 -10.88 9.33 -22.92
C GLU A 55 -11.31 8.76 -21.54
N ILE A 56 -11.26 9.58 -20.48
CA ILE A 56 -11.37 9.15 -19.07
C ILE A 56 -12.50 8.15 -18.85
N LYS A 57 -13.73 8.46 -19.32
CA LYS A 57 -14.91 7.60 -19.12
C LYS A 57 -14.70 6.17 -19.66
N LYS A 58 -14.10 6.05 -20.85
CA LYS A 58 -13.82 4.76 -21.48
C LYS A 58 -12.75 3.99 -20.73
N TYR A 59 -11.64 4.63 -20.40
CA TYR A 59 -10.53 3.94 -19.72
C TYR A 59 -10.83 3.62 -18.27
N PHE A 60 -11.63 4.43 -17.59
CA PHE A 60 -12.12 4.12 -16.26
C PHE A 60 -13.06 2.91 -16.28
N ALA A 61 -13.99 2.83 -17.23
CA ALA A 61 -14.83 1.63 -17.39
C ALA A 61 -14.01 0.35 -17.66
N LEU A 62 -12.94 0.44 -18.46
CA LEU A 62 -12.00 -0.67 -18.67
C LEU A 62 -11.24 -1.02 -17.38
N PHE A 63 -10.82 -0.02 -16.61
CA PHE A 63 -10.15 -0.19 -15.32
C PHE A 63 -11.05 -0.90 -14.30
N GLU A 64 -12.31 -0.48 -14.19
CA GLU A 64 -13.29 -1.10 -13.29
C GLU A 64 -13.54 -2.57 -13.67
N ASN A 65 -13.77 -2.85 -14.96
CA ASN A 65 -13.96 -4.22 -15.44
C ASN A 65 -12.73 -5.10 -15.19
N LEU A 66 -11.53 -4.54 -15.38
CA LEU A 66 -10.27 -5.22 -15.11
C LEU A 66 -10.16 -5.62 -13.63
N TRP A 67 -10.46 -4.70 -12.71
CA TRP A 67 -10.42 -4.99 -11.27
C TRP A 67 -11.54 -5.94 -10.83
N HIS A 68 -12.74 -5.84 -11.40
CA HIS A 68 -13.83 -6.76 -11.14
C HIS A 68 -13.44 -8.20 -11.54
N THR A 69 -12.78 -8.36 -12.69
CA THR A 69 -12.46 -9.68 -13.24
C THR A 69 -11.19 -10.27 -12.63
N GLU A 70 -10.17 -9.44 -12.37
CA GLU A 70 -8.80 -9.90 -12.10
C GLU A 70 -8.24 -9.51 -10.72
N ALA A 71 -9.10 -9.04 -9.81
CA ALA A 71 -8.74 -8.60 -8.45
C ALA A 71 -7.70 -9.49 -7.77
N LYS A 72 -7.97 -10.81 -7.68
CA LYS A 72 -7.10 -11.76 -6.98
C LYS A 72 -5.69 -11.81 -7.57
N PHE A 73 -5.57 -11.74 -8.90
CA PHE A 73 -4.28 -11.74 -9.57
C PHE A 73 -3.56 -10.39 -9.37
N LEU A 74 -4.27 -9.27 -9.56
CA LEU A 74 -3.70 -7.93 -9.43
C LEU A 74 -3.20 -7.66 -8.01
N LEU A 75 -3.98 -8.02 -6.98
CA LEU A 75 -3.60 -7.93 -5.58
C LEU A 75 -2.32 -8.72 -5.27
N LYS A 76 -2.11 -9.87 -5.92
CA LYS A 76 -0.90 -10.68 -5.73
C LYS A 76 0.31 -10.15 -6.51
N SER A 77 0.08 -9.61 -7.71
CA SER A 77 1.14 -9.39 -8.71
C SER A 77 1.63 -7.94 -8.78
N LEU A 78 0.77 -6.96 -8.53
CA LEU A 78 1.18 -5.54 -8.56
C LEU A 78 2.12 -5.23 -7.39
N ASN A 79 3.13 -4.39 -7.60
CA ASN A 79 3.87 -3.81 -6.48
C ASN A 79 3.02 -2.78 -5.71
N THR A 80 3.45 -2.37 -4.51
CA THR A 80 2.65 -1.49 -3.65
C THR A 80 2.39 -0.12 -4.29
N ARG A 81 3.32 0.36 -5.11
CA ARG A 81 3.18 1.63 -5.83
C ARG A 81 2.02 1.59 -6.81
N TRP A 82 1.92 0.54 -7.62
CA TRP A 82 0.82 0.39 -8.59
C TRP A 82 -0.51 0.01 -7.94
N LEU A 83 -0.47 -0.69 -6.80
CA LEU A 83 -1.67 -0.95 -6.00
C LEU A 83 -2.27 0.37 -5.46
N ILE A 84 -1.43 1.28 -4.93
CA ILE A 84 -1.91 2.60 -4.50
C ILE A 84 -2.34 3.47 -5.67
N SER A 85 -1.63 3.44 -6.80
CA SER A 85 -2.12 4.14 -8.01
C SER A 85 -3.53 3.68 -8.42
N ALA A 86 -3.87 2.40 -8.20
CA ALA A 86 -5.20 1.89 -8.47
C ALA A 86 -6.23 2.41 -7.46
N ALA A 87 -5.89 2.44 -6.17
CA ALA A 87 -6.73 3.04 -5.13
C ALA A 87 -6.99 4.53 -5.43
N ASP A 88 -5.95 5.31 -5.72
CA ASP A 88 -6.08 6.74 -6.09
C ASP A 88 -7.01 6.90 -7.31
N THR A 89 -6.88 6.05 -8.33
CA THR A 89 -7.77 6.06 -9.51
C THR A 89 -9.24 5.82 -9.12
N PHE A 90 -9.52 4.89 -8.20
CA PHE A 90 -10.87 4.71 -7.68
C PHE A 90 -11.36 5.90 -6.83
N ALA A 91 -10.48 6.53 -6.05
CA ALA A 91 -10.83 7.70 -5.25
C ALA A 91 -11.22 8.90 -6.11
N ASP A 92 -10.52 9.10 -7.23
CA ASP A 92 -10.73 10.24 -8.12
C ASP A 92 -11.97 10.08 -9.01
N TYR A 93 -12.24 8.87 -9.51
CA TYR A 93 -13.18 8.66 -10.62
C TYR A 93 -14.38 7.75 -10.33
N SER A 94 -14.43 7.03 -9.20
CA SER A 94 -15.60 6.19 -8.89
C SER A 94 -16.82 7.03 -8.51
N ASP A 95 -18.00 6.57 -8.93
CA ASP A 95 -19.29 7.12 -8.48
C ASP A 95 -19.78 6.50 -7.14
N ASN A 96 -19.02 5.57 -6.54
CA ASN A 96 -19.39 4.89 -5.29
C ASN A 96 -18.61 5.46 -4.10
N ASP A 97 -19.29 6.19 -3.20
CA ASP A 97 -18.67 6.84 -2.04
C ASP A 97 -17.96 5.86 -1.08
N ALA A 98 -18.50 4.66 -0.89
CA ALA A 98 -17.85 3.65 -0.04
C ALA A 98 -16.54 3.15 -0.67
N LEU A 99 -16.48 3.06 -2.00
CA LEU A 99 -15.26 2.73 -2.73
C LEU A 99 -14.24 3.87 -2.62
N LYS A 100 -14.66 5.11 -2.85
CA LYS A 100 -13.80 6.30 -2.72
C LYS A 100 -13.21 6.42 -1.32
N GLY A 101 -14.03 6.29 -0.28
CA GLY A 101 -13.58 6.38 1.11
C GLY A 101 -12.54 5.33 1.47
N LEU A 102 -12.74 4.07 1.06
CA LEU A 102 -11.78 3.00 1.30
C LEU A 102 -10.51 3.15 0.46
N SER A 103 -10.62 3.70 -0.75
CA SER A 103 -9.47 4.06 -1.57
C SER A 103 -8.61 5.14 -0.93
N ILE A 104 -9.23 6.21 -0.42
CA ILE A 104 -8.52 7.24 0.34
C ILE A 104 -7.83 6.64 1.58
N ALA A 105 -8.50 5.71 2.28
CA ALA A 105 -7.90 5.03 3.43
C ALA A 105 -6.64 4.25 3.06
N CYS A 106 -6.57 3.64 1.86
CA CYS A 106 -5.35 2.99 1.35
C CYS A 106 -4.19 3.99 1.26
N SER A 107 -4.46 5.16 0.67
CA SER A 107 -3.47 6.22 0.45
C SER A 107 -3.04 6.86 1.76
N CYS A 108 -3.96 7.13 2.68
CA CYS A 108 -3.64 7.60 4.03
C CYS A 108 -2.71 6.63 4.76
N LEU A 109 -3.04 5.33 4.76
CA LEU A 109 -2.23 4.30 5.42
C LEU A 109 -0.82 4.21 4.82
N LEU A 110 -0.70 4.10 3.49
CA LEU A 110 0.62 4.01 2.88
C LEU A 110 1.41 5.30 3.04
N ASN A 111 0.82 6.46 2.77
CA ASN A 111 1.56 7.73 2.77
C ASN A 111 2.05 8.07 4.17
N THR A 112 1.28 7.77 5.22
CA THR A 112 1.73 7.94 6.61
C THR A 112 2.96 7.08 6.91
N VAL A 113 2.97 5.81 6.49
CA VAL A 113 4.15 4.96 6.65
C VAL A 113 5.31 5.46 5.79
N LYS A 114 5.03 5.89 4.56
CA LYS A 114 6.06 6.38 3.63
C LYS A 114 6.78 7.60 4.20
N ILE A 115 6.07 8.59 4.74
CA ILE A 115 6.71 9.77 5.33
C ILE A 115 7.50 9.41 6.60
N GLN A 116 6.99 8.49 7.43
CA GLN A 116 7.68 8.02 8.62
C GLN A 116 8.97 7.25 8.26
N GLU A 117 8.94 6.36 7.26
CA GLU A 117 10.15 5.68 6.77
C GLU A 117 11.13 6.65 6.11
N SER A 118 10.62 7.71 5.47
CA SER A 118 11.47 8.76 4.88
C SER A 118 12.21 9.55 5.96
N GLU A 119 11.52 9.92 7.04
CA GLU A 119 12.14 10.56 8.20
C GLU A 119 13.17 9.63 8.86
N ARG A 120 12.84 8.34 9.05
CA ARG A 120 13.78 7.34 9.57
C ARG A 120 15.07 7.29 8.74
N PHE A 121 14.94 7.31 7.41
CA PHE A 121 16.09 7.33 6.51
C PHE A 121 16.94 8.60 6.69
N ILE A 122 16.30 9.78 6.71
CA ILE A 122 16.98 11.08 6.85
C ILE A 122 17.73 11.17 8.19
N THR A 123 17.13 10.69 9.27
CA THR A 123 17.67 10.77 10.64
C THR A 123 18.65 9.65 10.98
N ASN A 124 18.88 8.71 10.06
CA ASN A 124 19.64 7.49 10.30
C ASN A 124 19.10 6.65 11.47
N ALA A 125 17.80 6.71 11.74
CA ALA A 125 17.22 6.07 12.91
C ALA A 125 17.26 4.53 12.85
N GLN A 126 17.57 3.94 11.69
CA GLN A 126 17.88 2.52 11.54
C GLN A 126 19.08 2.04 12.37
N ASN A 127 19.98 2.94 12.77
CA ASN A 127 21.19 2.59 13.51
C ASN A 127 20.98 2.54 15.03
N TYR A 128 19.82 3.00 15.52
CA TYR A 128 19.52 2.96 16.94
C TYR A 128 19.10 1.56 17.39
N LYS A 129 19.58 1.18 18.58
CA LYS A 129 19.17 -0.04 19.26
C LYS A 129 17.92 0.23 20.09
N ASP A 130 17.16 -0.83 20.33
CA ASP A 130 16.01 -0.78 21.22
C ASP A 130 16.44 -0.46 22.65
N ASP A 131 15.74 0.50 23.26
CA ASP A 131 15.87 0.85 24.67
C ASP A 131 15.00 -0.08 25.51
N LYS A 132 15.62 -1.11 26.08
CA LYS A 132 14.91 -2.15 26.85
C LYS A 132 14.26 -1.61 28.10
N GLU A 133 14.84 -0.60 28.75
CA GLU A 133 14.28 -0.01 29.96
C GLU A 133 12.96 0.71 29.66
N LYS A 134 12.91 1.46 28.55
CA LYS A 134 11.65 2.08 28.10
C LYS A 134 10.59 1.03 27.74
N ILE A 135 10.96 -0.07 27.09
CA ILE A 135 10.02 -1.15 26.79
C ILE A 135 9.46 -1.75 28.09
N ILE A 136 10.31 -2.07 29.06
CA ILE A 136 9.89 -2.63 30.37
C ILE A 136 8.95 -1.66 31.10
N ARG A 137 9.25 -0.36 31.09
CA ARG A 137 8.38 0.64 31.71
C ARG A 137 6.99 0.68 31.07
N LEU A 138 6.92 0.64 29.73
CA LEU A 138 5.64 0.58 29.00
C LEU A 138 4.86 -0.71 29.30
N ASP A 139 5.56 -1.84 29.42
CA ASP A 139 4.99 -3.14 29.80
C ASP A 139 4.44 -3.13 31.24
N ASN A 140 5.06 -2.39 32.15
CA ASN A 140 4.60 -2.13 33.52
C ASN A 140 3.54 -1.01 33.59
N GLU A 141 2.73 -0.91 32.52
CA GLU A 141 1.58 -0.02 32.38
C GLU A 141 1.87 1.48 32.35
N GLU A 142 3.13 1.92 32.38
CA GLU A 142 3.46 3.35 32.30
C GLU A 142 2.88 3.97 31.03
N ARG A 143 2.16 5.10 31.21
CA ARG A 143 1.62 5.88 30.11
C ARG A 143 2.53 7.05 29.80
N VAL A 144 3.34 6.89 28.75
CA VAL A 144 4.17 7.98 28.21
C VAL A 144 3.37 8.75 27.17
N ALA A 145 3.05 10.02 27.45
CA ALA A 145 2.32 10.88 26.53
C ALA A 145 3.16 11.21 25.28
N LEU A 146 2.49 11.33 24.13
CA LEU A 146 3.08 11.83 22.88
C LEU A 146 2.56 13.24 22.59
N PHE A 147 1.39 13.35 21.96
CA PHE A 147 0.73 14.62 21.63
C PHE A 147 -0.78 14.47 21.79
N ASP A 148 -1.47 15.57 22.08
CA ASP A 148 -2.94 15.69 22.05
C ASP A 148 -3.70 14.47 22.63
N GLY A 149 -3.37 14.10 23.88
CA GLY A 149 -4.04 12.98 24.56
C GLY A 149 -3.64 11.58 24.08
N THR A 150 -2.76 11.43 23.09
CA THR A 150 -2.21 10.14 22.65
C THR A 150 -0.99 9.73 23.47
N SER A 151 -0.65 8.45 23.45
CA SER A 151 0.49 7.87 24.18
C SER A 151 1.30 6.93 23.29
N VAL A 152 2.53 6.62 23.73
CA VAL A 152 3.40 5.65 23.08
C VAL A 152 2.69 4.31 22.94
N PHE A 153 2.78 3.72 21.74
CA PHE A 153 2.29 2.37 21.47
C PHE A 153 3.00 1.35 22.36
N LYS A 154 2.24 0.61 23.18
CA LYS A 154 2.81 -0.38 24.09
C LYS A 154 3.04 -1.71 23.36
N VAL A 155 4.28 -1.94 22.96
CA VAL A 155 4.70 -3.23 22.39
C VAL A 155 4.31 -4.35 23.36
N GLY A 156 3.59 -5.36 22.87
CA GLY A 156 3.09 -6.48 23.65
C GLY A 156 1.64 -6.31 24.12
N THR A 157 1.24 -5.16 24.66
CA THR A 157 -0.08 -5.02 25.34
C THR A 157 -1.09 -4.15 24.63
N ASP A 158 -0.67 -3.30 23.70
CA ASP A 158 -1.56 -2.41 22.95
C ASP A 158 -2.33 -3.18 21.86
N ASP A 159 -3.65 -3.02 21.82
CA ASP A 159 -4.53 -3.72 20.88
C ASP A 159 -4.99 -2.83 19.71
N THR A 160 -4.51 -1.59 19.61
CA THR A 160 -4.94 -0.62 18.59
C THR A 160 -4.78 -1.19 17.18
N LEU A 161 -3.63 -1.81 16.88
CA LEU A 161 -3.39 -2.41 15.56
C LEU A 161 -4.19 -3.69 15.32
N ARG A 162 -4.47 -4.49 16.36
CA ARG A 162 -5.36 -5.66 16.26
C ARG A 162 -6.78 -5.23 15.94
N ASN A 163 -7.30 -4.25 16.67
CA ASN A 163 -8.63 -3.70 16.47
C ASN A 163 -8.75 -3.04 15.08
N MET A 164 -7.71 -2.35 14.62
CA MET A 164 -7.65 -1.82 13.26
C MET A 164 -7.68 -2.95 12.21
N ARG A 165 -6.88 -4.01 12.38
CA ARG A 165 -6.88 -5.18 11.48
C ARG A 165 -8.28 -5.80 11.36
N TRP A 166 -8.96 -6.01 12.47
CA TRP A 166 -10.32 -6.56 12.47
C TRP A 166 -11.33 -5.70 11.70
N ARG A 167 -11.20 -4.37 11.77
CA ARG A 167 -12.04 -3.46 10.98
C ARG A 167 -11.70 -3.56 9.50
N ILE A 168 -10.42 -3.63 9.15
CA ILE A 168 -9.96 -3.82 7.76
C ILE A 168 -10.49 -5.15 7.19
N ASP A 169 -10.46 -6.24 7.95
CA ASP A 169 -11.00 -7.55 7.52
C ASP A 169 -12.50 -7.48 7.22
N LYS A 170 -13.26 -6.65 7.94
CA LYS A 170 -14.68 -6.40 7.64
C LYS A 170 -14.84 -5.59 6.36
N MET A 171 -14.06 -4.52 6.19
CA MET A 171 -14.10 -3.67 4.99
C MET A 171 -13.68 -4.43 3.73
N ALA A 172 -12.74 -5.37 3.84
CA ALA A 172 -12.30 -6.22 2.74
C ALA A 172 -13.41 -7.07 2.12
N LYS A 173 -14.53 -7.26 2.82
CA LYS A 173 -15.71 -7.98 2.34
C LYS A 173 -16.69 -7.08 1.59
N ILE A 174 -16.51 -5.76 1.63
CA ILE A 174 -17.47 -4.80 1.06
C ILE A 174 -17.23 -4.59 -0.43
N ASN A 175 -16.01 -4.21 -0.82
CA ASN A 175 -15.66 -3.88 -2.21
C ASN A 175 -14.16 -4.06 -2.47
N ILE A 176 -13.74 -3.80 -3.71
CA ILE A 176 -12.35 -4.00 -4.13
C ILE A 176 -11.36 -3.09 -3.38
N ALA A 177 -11.72 -1.84 -3.06
CA ALA A 177 -10.85 -0.96 -2.29
C ALA A 177 -10.63 -1.48 -0.85
N GLY A 178 -11.64 -2.13 -0.25
CA GLY A 178 -11.46 -2.85 1.01
C GLY A 178 -10.43 -3.97 0.91
N GLN A 179 -10.44 -4.74 -0.19
CA GLN A 179 -9.44 -5.79 -0.44
C GLN A 179 -8.05 -5.19 -0.65
N MET A 180 -7.97 -4.05 -1.37
CA MET A 180 -6.72 -3.30 -1.53
C MET A 180 -6.17 -2.84 -0.18
N LEU A 181 -7.02 -2.28 0.69
CA LEU A 181 -6.63 -1.82 2.02
C LEU A 181 -6.04 -2.96 2.87
N LEU A 182 -6.67 -4.14 2.83
CA LEU A 182 -6.15 -5.33 3.48
C LEU A 182 -4.79 -5.74 2.90
N GLU A 183 -4.66 -5.78 1.58
CA GLU A 183 -3.40 -6.15 0.92
C GLU A 183 -2.27 -5.14 1.25
N VAL A 184 -2.56 -3.84 1.30
CA VAL A 184 -1.63 -2.80 1.76
C VAL A 184 -1.20 -3.10 3.20
N PHE A 185 -2.15 -3.34 4.10
CA PHE A 185 -1.87 -3.67 5.51
C PHE A 185 -0.99 -4.92 5.65
N VAL A 186 -1.25 -5.97 4.87
CA VAL A 186 -0.45 -7.20 4.85
C VAL A 186 0.98 -6.92 4.37
N ARG A 187 1.15 -6.12 3.31
CA ARG A 187 2.47 -5.78 2.76
C ARG A 187 3.32 -4.96 3.72
N LEU A 188 2.72 -4.05 4.47
CA LEU A 188 3.42 -3.28 5.50
C LEU A 188 4.06 -4.20 6.56
N GLN A 189 3.43 -5.34 6.85
CA GLN A 189 3.99 -6.34 7.76
C GLN A 189 5.02 -7.27 7.13
N LYS A 190 5.26 -7.19 5.82
CA LYS A 190 6.20 -8.06 5.08
C LYS A 190 7.54 -7.36 4.80
N PHE A 191 7.49 -6.11 4.34
CA PHE A 191 8.69 -5.32 4.02
C PHE A 191 9.27 -4.67 5.28
N ASP A 192 10.51 -4.14 5.22
CA ASP A 192 11.11 -3.38 6.33
C ASP A 192 10.40 -2.03 6.51
N THR A 193 9.23 -2.08 7.15
CA THR A 193 8.48 -0.91 7.58
C THR A 193 8.26 -0.97 9.09
N ILE A 194 7.78 0.14 9.65
CA ILE A 194 7.42 0.25 11.07
C ILE A 194 6.45 -0.85 11.52
N TYR A 195 5.54 -1.31 10.65
CA TYR A 195 4.63 -2.41 10.96
C TYR A 195 5.37 -3.73 11.16
N LYS A 196 6.28 -4.10 10.25
CA LYS A 196 7.10 -5.32 10.39
C LYS A 196 7.99 -5.24 11.61
N ARG A 197 8.62 -4.08 11.83
CA ARG A 197 9.53 -3.84 12.96
C ARG A 197 8.79 -3.92 14.29
N LEU A 198 7.62 -3.29 14.43
CA LEU A 198 6.80 -3.40 15.65
C LEU A 198 6.26 -4.82 15.83
N LYS A 199 5.79 -5.47 14.76
CA LYS A 199 5.33 -6.87 14.81
C LYS A 199 6.41 -7.80 15.35
N ASN A 200 7.66 -7.64 14.93
CA ASN A 200 8.75 -8.46 15.42
C ASN A 200 9.05 -8.26 16.92
N ARG A 201 8.70 -7.11 17.50
CA ARG A 201 8.84 -6.83 18.93
C ARG A 201 7.60 -7.26 19.72
N HIS A 202 6.44 -7.30 19.07
CA HIS A 202 5.13 -7.57 19.66
C HIS A 202 4.83 -9.07 19.72
N THR A 203 5.20 -9.72 20.82
CA THR A 203 5.18 -11.18 20.94
C THR A 203 3.90 -11.77 21.53
N ARG A 204 2.95 -10.95 22.02
CA ARG A 204 1.71 -11.45 22.63
C ARG A 204 0.64 -11.74 21.57
N GLU A 205 0.26 -13.00 21.43
CA GLU A 205 -0.81 -13.48 20.53
C GLU A 205 -2.14 -12.72 20.72
N LYS A 206 -2.54 -12.45 21.96
CA LYS A 206 -3.83 -11.82 22.27
C LYS A 206 -4.00 -10.44 21.63
N THR A 207 -2.92 -9.73 21.36
CA THR A 207 -2.93 -8.37 20.80
C THR A 207 -2.26 -8.32 19.41
N GLY A 208 -2.01 -9.48 18.81
CA GLY A 208 -1.44 -9.60 17.48
C GLY A 208 -2.38 -9.10 16.39
N TRP A 209 -1.81 -8.53 15.33
CA TRP A 209 -2.53 -8.01 14.15
C TRP A 209 -2.12 -8.70 12.84
N TRP A 210 -1.36 -9.78 12.93
CA TRP A 210 -0.87 -10.52 11.77
C TRP A 210 -1.95 -11.31 11.04
#